data_AF-A0A3B1KIJ1-F1
#
_entry.id   AF-A0A3B1KIJ1-F1
#
_cell.length_a   1.000
_cell.length_b   1.000
_cell.length_c   1.000
_cell.angle_alpha   90.00
_cell.angle_beta   90.00
_cell.angle_gamma   90.00
#
_symmetry.space_group_name_H-M   'P 1'
#
loop_
_entity.id
_entity.type
_entity.pdbx_description
1 polymer ?
#
loop_
_entity_poly.entity_id
_entity_poly.type
_entity_poly.pdbx_seq_one_letter_code
_entity_poly.pdbx_strand_id
1 'polypeptide(L)'
;MMITDISPDAENKCHQVISELTGIYTEAGCVDLDTTGSIVNKYSGTLIPLVKPKSYHVRVCGQDDTVYAGNEDQLEAWEDHYLSERMKMTVIGAIDDFPCEAFARQLVLLLCEDGNIYAYEDEVLHLVAESLKDLFENGMTFPGIESHNLGECFEEYTEEEYNELMECSEMKEMREAHEKFRESLGLELLECLEDLEKRQFKTEKEVEEHAEYPSNTSHRTECLEIVSRPSMTVVPYSSLHQHHSCAPTRHTFVTTIRTAKWHVQVYRTVHRPYL
;
A
#
# COMPACT_ATOMS: atom_id res chain seq x y z
N MET A 1 -21.52 -43.01 -15.19
CA MET A 1 -20.95 -42.12 -16.22
C MET A 1 -22.09 -41.25 -16.71
N MET A 2 -22.27 -40.08 -16.11
CA MET A 2 -23.29 -39.12 -16.56
C MET A 2 -22.53 -38.03 -17.30
N ILE A 3 -22.61 -38.07 -18.64
CA ILE A 3 -22.24 -36.94 -19.49
C ILE A 3 -23.43 -35.99 -19.35
N THR A 4 -23.27 -34.94 -18.55
CA THR A 4 -24.24 -33.84 -18.53
C THR A 4 -24.02 -33.05 -19.81
N ASP A 5 -24.86 -33.27 -20.81
CA ASP A 5 -24.89 -32.43 -22.01
C ASP A 5 -25.25 -31.00 -21.56
N ILE A 6 -24.26 -30.11 -21.59
CA ILE A 6 -24.46 -28.68 -21.34
C ILE A 6 -25.31 -28.15 -22.50
N SER A 7 -26.39 -27.43 -22.18
CA SER A 7 -27.23 -26.79 -23.20
C SER A 7 -26.37 -25.83 -24.05
N PRO A 8 -26.51 -25.80 -25.39
CA PRO A 8 -25.77 -24.87 -26.25
C PRO A 8 -25.92 -23.40 -25.84
N ASP A 9 -27.05 -23.05 -25.20
CA ASP A 9 -27.32 -21.72 -24.66
C ASP A 9 -26.43 -21.40 -23.44
N ALA A 10 -26.18 -22.37 -22.58
CA ALA A 10 -25.30 -22.23 -21.42
C ALA A 10 -23.83 -22.14 -21.83
N GLU A 11 -23.40 -22.93 -22.82
CA GLU A 11 -22.04 -22.86 -23.38
C GLU A 11 -21.77 -21.51 -24.05
N ASN A 12 -22.73 -21.00 -24.82
CA ASN A 12 -22.65 -19.67 -25.42
C ASN A 12 -22.58 -18.56 -24.35
N LYS A 13 -23.32 -18.71 -23.24
CA LYS A 13 -23.26 -17.78 -22.11
C LYS A 13 -21.88 -17.80 -21.45
N CYS A 14 -21.29 -18.97 -21.17
CA CYS A 14 -19.94 -19.06 -20.61
C CYS A 14 -18.88 -18.38 -21.48
N HIS A 15 -18.90 -18.59 -22.80
CA HIS A 15 -17.98 -17.91 -23.71
C HIS A 15 -18.13 -16.40 -23.70
N GLN A 16 -19.36 -15.88 -23.62
CA GLN A 16 -19.60 -14.43 -23.52
C GLN A 16 -19.04 -13.86 -22.21
N VAL A 17 -19.26 -14.53 -21.07
CA VAL A 17 -18.71 -14.10 -19.79
C VAL A 17 -17.20 -14.06 -19.81
N ILE A 18 -16.56 -15.16 -20.25
CA ILE A 18 -15.10 -15.25 -20.32
C ILE A 18 -14.54 -14.18 -21.26
N SER A 19 -15.18 -13.94 -22.41
CA SER A 19 -14.73 -12.92 -23.36
C SER A 19 -14.86 -11.50 -22.82
N GLU A 20 -15.94 -11.18 -22.10
CA GLU A 20 -16.10 -9.85 -21.49
C GLU A 20 -15.12 -9.67 -20.32
N LEU A 21 -14.98 -10.67 -19.45
CA LEU A 21 -14.04 -10.63 -18.33
C LEU A 21 -12.60 -10.53 -18.80
N THR A 22 -12.17 -11.29 -19.81
CA THR A 22 -10.78 -11.18 -20.31
C THR A 22 -10.53 -9.90 -21.11
N GLY A 23 -11.58 -9.17 -21.51
CA GLY A 23 -11.49 -7.90 -22.23
C GLY A 23 -11.27 -6.65 -21.34
N ILE A 24 -11.27 -6.80 -20.01
CA ILE A 24 -11.14 -5.69 -19.05
C ILE A 24 -9.72 -5.17 -18.85
N TYR A 25 -8.72 -5.90 -19.37
CA TYR A 25 -7.31 -5.54 -19.17
C TYR A 25 -6.97 -4.29 -19.96
N THR A 26 -6.34 -3.34 -19.29
CA THR A 26 -5.83 -2.11 -19.91
C THR A 26 -4.48 -2.35 -20.60
N GLU A 27 -4.06 -1.44 -21.47
CA GLU A 27 -2.74 -1.50 -22.12
C GLU A 27 -1.57 -1.46 -21.12
N ALA A 28 -1.82 -0.97 -19.90
CA ALA A 28 -0.85 -0.92 -18.80
C ALA A 28 -0.77 -2.22 -17.98
N GLY A 29 -1.61 -3.22 -18.28
CA GLY A 29 -1.69 -4.48 -17.54
C GLY A 29 -2.62 -4.44 -16.31
N CYS A 30 -3.11 -3.26 -15.92
CA CYS A 30 -4.09 -3.10 -14.84
C CYS A 30 -5.50 -3.50 -15.27
N VAL A 31 -6.37 -3.77 -14.29
CA VAL A 31 -7.76 -4.16 -14.49
C VAL A 31 -8.73 -3.02 -14.14
N ASP A 32 -9.77 -2.84 -14.96
CA ASP A 32 -10.94 -2.01 -14.61
C ASP A 32 -11.93 -2.79 -13.72
N LEU A 33 -11.80 -2.62 -12.40
CA LEU A 33 -12.63 -3.30 -11.41
C LEU A 33 -14.11 -2.83 -11.44
N ASP A 34 -14.39 -1.58 -11.83
CA ASP A 34 -15.77 -1.07 -11.90
C ASP A 34 -16.54 -1.74 -13.05
N THR A 35 -15.88 -1.85 -14.21
CA THR A 35 -16.43 -2.61 -15.35
C THR A 35 -16.56 -4.09 -15.00
N THR A 36 -15.59 -4.66 -14.26
CA THR A 36 -15.66 -6.04 -13.77
C THR A 36 -16.90 -6.30 -12.94
N GLY A 37 -17.18 -5.45 -11.94
CA GLY A 37 -18.37 -5.58 -11.10
C GLY A 37 -19.66 -5.55 -11.92
N SER A 38 -19.72 -4.71 -12.96
CA SER A 38 -20.86 -4.66 -13.89
C SER A 38 -21.03 -5.95 -14.69
N ILE A 39 -19.94 -6.56 -15.15
CA ILE A 39 -19.96 -7.85 -15.87
C ILE A 39 -20.39 -8.98 -14.93
N VAL A 40 -19.82 -9.05 -13.72
CA VAL A 40 -20.17 -10.06 -12.70
C VAL A 40 -21.66 -9.99 -12.38
N ASN A 41 -22.21 -8.79 -12.15
CA ASN A 41 -23.63 -8.60 -11.88
C ASN A 41 -24.51 -9.02 -13.07
N LYS A 42 -24.12 -8.66 -14.30
CA LYS A 42 -24.84 -9.02 -15.53
C LYS A 42 -24.94 -10.53 -15.71
N TYR A 43 -23.92 -11.27 -15.30
CA TYR A 43 -23.81 -12.70 -15.53
C TYR A 43 -23.89 -13.56 -14.26
N SER A 44 -24.38 -12.98 -13.16
CA SER A 44 -24.50 -13.69 -11.89
C SER A 44 -25.25 -15.02 -12.03
N GLY A 45 -24.76 -16.04 -11.33
CA GLY A 45 -25.26 -17.42 -11.35
C GLY A 45 -24.76 -18.26 -12.54
N THR A 46 -23.99 -17.70 -13.47
CA THR A 46 -23.39 -18.49 -14.56
C THR A 46 -22.30 -19.41 -14.02
N LEU A 47 -22.32 -20.69 -14.39
CA LEU A 47 -21.34 -21.68 -13.97
C LEU A 47 -20.29 -21.89 -15.06
N ILE A 48 -19.07 -21.41 -14.82
CA ILE A 48 -17.95 -21.56 -15.74
C ILE A 48 -17.13 -22.80 -15.32
N PRO A 49 -17.07 -23.87 -16.13
CA PRO A 49 -16.30 -25.06 -15.77
C PRO A 49 -14.80 -24.76 -15.75
N LEU A 50 -14.10 -25.26 -14.74
CA LEU A 50 -12.64 -25.17 -14.67
C LEU A 50 -11.97 -26.30 -15.44
N VAL A 51 -10.89 -25.96 -16.13
CA VAL A 51 -10.00 -26.95 -16.77
C VAL A 51 -9.27 -27.77 -15.68
N LYS A 52 -8.84 -27.10 -14.60
CA LYS A 52 -8.28 -27.71 -13.39
C LYS A 52 -8.70 -26.89 -12.15
N PRO A 53 -9.04 -27.55 -11.03
CA PRO A 53 -9.35 -28.98 -10.91
C PRO A 53 -10.63 -29.32 -11.69
N LYS A 54 -10.64 -30.47 -12.38
CA LYS A 54 -11.78 -30.92 -13.17
C LYS A 54 -13.00 -31.15 -12.28
N SER A 55 -14.19 -30.92 -12.82
CA SER A 55 -15.51 -31.10 -12.18
C SER A 55 -15.97 -29.95 -11.28
N TYR A 56 -15.12 -28.96 -11.05
CA TYR A 56 -15.50 -27.73 -10.35
C TYR A 56 -15.89 -26.64 -11.35
N HIS A 57 -16.73 -25.73 -10.88
CA HIS A 57 -17.20 -24.59 -11.64
C HIS A 57 -16.99 -23.33 -10.81
N VAL A 58 -16.57 -22.26 -11.46
CA VAL A 58 -16.68 -20.92 -10.89
C VAL A 58 -18.11 -20.46 -11.12
N ARG A 59 -18.87 -20.30 -10.05
CA ARG A 59 -20.15 -19.59 -10.10
C ARG A 59 -19.86 -18.11 -10.10
N VAL A 60 -20.11 -17.45 -11.23
CA VAL A 60 -19.95 -16.01 -11.37
C VAL A 60 -20.94 -15.33 -10.43
N CYS A 61 -20.43 -14.52 -9.51
CA CYS A 61 -21.26 -13.84 -8.53
C CYS A 61 -20.46 -12.75 -7.81
N GLY A 62 -21.16 -11.74 -7.29
CA GLY A 62 -20.55 -10.72 -6.42
C GLY A 62 -20.49 -11.20 -4.96
N GLN A 63 -19.99 -10.35 -4.07
CA GLN A 63 -19.84 -10.70 -2.64
C GLN A 63 -21.17 -11.06 -1.97
N ASP A 64 -22.27 -10.38 -2.30
CA ASP A 64 -23.59 -10.60 -1.71
C ASP A 64 -24.18 -11.99 -2.01
N ASP A 65 -23.62 -12.69 -2.98
CA ASP A 65 -24.00 -14.05 -3.40
C ASP A 65 -22.98 -15.10 -2.89
N THR A 66 -22.17 -14.73 -1.90
CA THR A 66 -21.22 -15.59 -1.19
C THR A 66 -21.60 -15.76 0.29
N VAL A 67 -20.85 -16.58 1.02
CA VAL A 67 -20.96 -16.70 2.48
C VAL A 67 -20.61 -15.41 3.24
N TYR A 68 -20.02 -14.41 2.57
CA TYR A 68 -19.66 -13.10 3.12
C TYR A 68 -20.64 -11.98 2.74
N ALA A 69 -21.87 -12.34 2.36
CA ALA A 69 -22.91 -11.38 2.01
C ALA A 69 -23.14 -10.33 3.11
N GLY A 70 -23.19 -9.05 2.72
CA GLY A 70 -23.36 -7.93 3.65
C GLY A 70 -22.18 -7.67 4.61
N ASN A 71 -21.03 -8.35 4.45
CA ASN A 71 -19.85 -8.14 5.27
C ASN A 71 -18.84 -7.19 4.58
N GLU A 72 -19.16 -5.90 4.55
CA GLU A 72 -18.31 -4.86 3.93
C GLU A 72 -16.88 -4.86 4.50
N ASP A 73 -16.73 -5.13 5.80
CA ASP A 73 -15.43 -5.21 6.48
C ASP A 73 -14.52 -6.31 5.92
N GLN A 74 -15.10 -7.39 5.37
CA GLN A 74 -14.34 -8.50 4.81
C GLN A 74 -13.60 -8.09 3.52
N LEU A 75 -14.27 -7.32 2.64
CA LEU A 75 -13.63 -6.84 1.43
C LEU A 75 -12.53 -5.84 1.75
N GLU A 76 -12.78 -4.92 2.69
CA GLU A 76 -11.72 -4.01 3.19
C GLU A 76 -10.54 -4.83 3.74
N ALA A 77 -10.79 -5.91 4.47
CA ALA A 77 -9.72 -6.75 5.00
C ALA A 77 -8.89 -7.44 3.92
N TRP A 78 -9.52 -7.97 2.86
CA TRP A 78 -8.80 -8.56 1.71
C TRP A 78 -7.90 -7.54 1.02
N GLU A 79 -8.37 -6.30 0.86
CA GLU A 79 -7.60 -5.22 0.25
C GLU A 79 -6.44 -4.72 1.14
N ASP A 80 -6.66 -4.67 2.46
CA ASP A 80 -5.78 -3.94 3.38
C ASP A 80 -4.82 -4.82 4.19
N HIS A 81 -5.07 -6.10 4.42
CA HIS A 81 -4.38 -6.84 5.50
C HIS A 81 -3.58 -8.07 5.08
N TYR A 82 -3.57 -8.43 3.80
CA TYR A 82 -2.88 -9.63 3.33
C TYR A 82 -1.61 -9.32 2.53
N LEU A 83 -1.66 -8.31 1.67
CA LEU A 83 -0.55 -7.93 0.80
C LEU A 83 0.24 -6.75 1.38
N SER A 84 1.52 -6.66 1.02
CA SER A 84 2.44 -5.60 1.48
C SER A 84 1.91 -4.20 1.21
N GLU A 85 1.34 -3.98 0.02
CA GLU A 85 0.63 -2.77 -0.35
C GLU A 85 -0.89 -3.00 -0.35
N ARG A 86 -1.67 -1.93 -0.14
CA ARG A 86 -3.12 -2.01 -0.28
C ARG A 86 -3.41 -2.22 -1.76
N MET A 87 -4.16 -3.27 -2.07
CA MET A 87 -4.58 -3.57 -3.43
C MET A 87 -6.10 -3.60 -3.50
N LYS A 88 -6.69 -2.89 -4.46
CA LYS A 88 -8.14 -3.00 -4.69
C LYS A 88 -8.50 -4.37 -5.21
N MET A 89 -9.62 -4.91 -4.75
CA MET A 89 -10.09 -6.23 -5.13
C MET A 89 -11.59 -6.24 -5.43
N THR A 90 -12.03 -7.20 -6.23
CA THR A 90 -13.46 -7.42 -6.49
C THR A 90 -13.74 -8.91 -6.57
N VAL A 91 -14.83 -9.34 -5.92
CA VAL A 91 -15.30 -10.73 -6.03
C VAL A 91 -15.80 -10.99 -7.44
N ILE A 92 -15.24 -12.00 -8.11
CA ILE A 92 -15.64 -12.42 -9.47
C ILE A 92 -16.44 -13.72 -9.48
N GLY A 93 -16.41 -14.47 -8.38
CA GLY A 93 -17.20 -15.68 -8.23
C GLY A 93 -16.82 -16.50 -7.02
N ALA A 94 -17.47 -17.64 -6.89
CA ALA A 94 -17.20 -18.62 -5.85
C ALA A 94 -17.19 -20.04 -6.41
N ILE A 95 -16.44 -20.93 -5.77
CA ILE A 95 -16.47 -22.37 -6.02
C ILE A 95 -17.10 -23.03 -4.80
N ASP A 96 -18.28 -23.60 -5.01
CA ASP A 96 -19.05 -24.27 -3.95
C ASP A 96 -18.57 -25.72 -3.74
N ASP A 97 -18.77 -26.25 -2.52
CA ASP A 97 -18.44 -27.63 -2.13
C ASP A 97 -16.98 -28.05 -2.39
N PHE A 98 -16.04 -27.11 -2.30
CA PHE A 98 -14.63 -27.36 -2.54
C PHE A 98 -13.96 -28.01 -1.30
N PRO A 99 -13.08 -29.03 -1.46
CA PRO A 99 -12.44 -29.72 -0.35
C PRO A 99 -11.31 -28.88 0.26
N CYS A 100 -11.71 -27.84 0.97
CA CYS A 100 -10.88 -26.85 1.67
C CYS A 100 -11.46 -26.59 3.07
N GLU A 101 -10.74 -25.79 3.85
CA GLU A 101 -11.13 -25.33 5.18
C GLU A 101 -11.95 -24.03 5.15
N ALA A 102 -12.16 -23.44 3.96
CA ALA A 102 -12.99 -22.25 3.81
C ALA A 102 -14.40 -22.46 4.39
N PHE A 103 -14.97 -21.39 4.95
CA PHE A 103 -16.29 -21.45 5.58
C PHE A 103 -17.35 -21.98 4.60
N ALA A 104 -18.15 -22.94 5.06
CA ALA A 104 -19.12 -23.69 4.25
C ALA A 104 -18.54 -24.33 2.97
N ARG A 105 -17.23 -24.59 2.91
CA ARG A 105 -16.53 -25.14 1.74
C ARG A 105 -16.69 -24.29 0.47
N GLN A 106 -16.92 -22.99 0.65
CA GLN A 106 -17.05 -22.05 -0.46
C GLN A 106 -15.77 -21.24 -0.61
N LEU A 107 -15.04 -21.50 -1.69
CA LEU A 107 -13.82 -20.77 -2.02
C LEU A 107 -14.19 -19.52 -2.83
N VAL A 108 -13.97 -18.33 -2.25
CA VAL A 108 -14.30 -17.05 -2.91
C VAL A 108 -13.12 -16.59 -3.76
N LEU A 109 -13.38 -16.25 -5.03
CA LEU A 109 -12.39 -15.77 -5.97
C LEU A 109 -12.44 -14.25 -6.10
N LEU A 110 -11.27 -13.65 -5.92
CA LEU A 110 -11.03 -12.21 -5.93
C LEU A 110 -10.14 -11.86 -7.12
N LEU A 111 -10.56 -10.90 -7.92
CA LEU A 111 -9.71 -10.26 -8.92
C LEU A 111 -9.07 -9.02 -8.29
N CYS A 112 -7.75 -8.98 -8.31
CA CYS A 112 -6.95 -7.86 -7.85
C CYS A 112 -6.71 -6.86 -8.99
N GLU A 113 -6.49 -5.58 -8.67
CA GLU A 113 -6.26 -4.51 -9.66
C GLU A 113 -5.02 -4.71 -10.53
N ASP A 114 -4.07 -5.52 -10.07
CA ASP A 114 -2.88 -5.96 -10.81
C ASP A 114 -3.16 -7.11 -11.81
N GLY A 115 -4.38 -7.64 -11.82
CA GLY A 115 -4.81 -8.72 -12.70
C GLY A 115 -4.72 -10.12 -12.11
N ASN A 116 -4.11 -10.28 -10.94
CA ASN A 116 -3.99 -11.56 -10.25
C ASN A 116 -5.33 -12.03 -9.68
N ILE A 117 -5.50 -13.36 -9.61
CA ILE A 117 -6.67 -14.00 -9.03
C ILE A 117 -6.28 -14.64 -7.70
N TYR A 118 -6.95 -14.20 -6.64
CA TYR A 118 -6.78 -14.78 -5.31
C TYR A 118 -7.99 -15.62 -4.92
N ALA A 119 -7.75 -16.69 -4.16
CA ALA A 119 -8.78 -17.47 -3.50
C ALA A 119 -8.66 -17.28 -1.99
N TYR A 120 -9.78 -17.01 -1.33
CA TYR A 120 -9.80 -16.86 0.12
C TYR A 120 -10.18 -18.17 0.82
N GLU A 121 -9.28 -18.67 1.69
CA GLU A 121 -9.49 -19.83 2.56
C GLU A 121 -9.08 -19.45 3.99
N ASP A 122 -10.03 -19.40 4.93
CA ASP A 122 -9.80 -19.30 6.39
C ASP A 122 -8.59 -18.42 6.82
N GLU A 123 -8.71 -17.10 6.62
CA GLU A 123 -7.64 -16.13 6.95
C GLU A 123 -6.34 -16.25 6.12
N VAL A 124 -6.42 -16.91 4.95
CA VAL A 124 -5.34 -16.98 3.97
C VAL A 124 -5.85 -16.55 2.58
N LEU A 125 -5.09 -15.68 1.91
CA LEU A 125 -5.26 -15.39 0.49
C LEU A 125 -4.25 -16.18 -0.32
N HIS A 126 -4.74 -17.02 -1.22
CA HIS A 126 -3.89 -17.79 -2.11
C HIS A 126 -3.90 -17.19 -3.52
N LEU A 127 -2.74 -16.94 -4.11
CA LEU A 127 -2.63 -16.61 -5.52
C LEU A 127 -2.90 -17.87 -6.35
N VAL A 128 -4.07 -17.96 -7.00
CA VAL A 128 -4.52 -19.19 -7.68
C VAL A 128 -4.38 -19.14 -9.20
N ALA A 129 -4.28 -17.94 -9.78
CA ALA A 129 -3.96 -17.71 -11.19
C ALA A 129 -3.40 -16.29 -11.39
N GLU A 130 -2.51 -16.11 -12.36
CA GLU A 130 -1.88 -14.80 -12.65
C GLU A 130 -2.75 -13.90 -13.56
N SER A 131 -3.83 -14.45 -14.12
CA SER A 131 -4.80 -13.70 -14.91
C SER A 131 -6.12 -14.44 -15.06
N LEU A 132 -7.18 -13.73 -15.47
CA LEU A 132 -8.46 -14.35 -15.86
C LEU A 132 -8.28 -15.34 -17.02
N LYS A 133 -7.39 -15.01 -17.97
CA LYS A 133 -7.08 -15.91 -19.08
C LYS A 133 -6.49 -17.22 -18.57
N ASP A 134 -5.51 -17.13 -17.67
CA ASP A 134 -4.88 -18.30 -17.05
C ASP A 134 -5.90 -19.14 -16.26
N LEU A 135 -6.73 -18.48 -15.43
CA LEU A 135 -7.80 -19.13 -14.67
C LEU A 135 -8.74 -19.97 -15.55
N PHE A 136 -9.18 -19.42 -16.69
CA PHE A 136 -10.18 -20.09 -17.54
C PHE A 136 -9.56 -21.05 -18.59
N GLU A 137 -8.34 -20.78 -19.07
CA GLU A 137 -7.68 -21.66 -20.06
C GLU A 137 -6.90 -22.81 -19.40
N ASN A 138 -6.22 -22.56 -18.28
CA ASN A 138 -5.35 -23.52 -17.61
C ASN A 138 -5.97 -24.08 -16.32
N GLY A 139 -6.88 -23.34 -15.72
CA GLY A 139 -7.50 -23.65 -14.43
C GLY A 139 -6.84 -22.88 -13.29
N MET A 140 -7.21 -23.23 -12.06
CA MET A 140 -6.62 -22.65 -10.85
C MET A 140 -5.62 -23.62 -10.21
N THR A 141 -4.59 -23.08 -9.58
CA THR A 141 -3.67 -23.81 -8.70
C THR A 141 -4.12 -23.64 -7.26
N PHE A 142 -4.36 -24.75 -6.56
CA PHE A 142 -4.75 -24.73 -5.13
C PHE A 142 -3.85 -25.66 -4.31
N PRO A 143 -3.35 -25.27 -3.11
CA PRO A 143 -3.68 -24.07 -2.33
C PRO A 143 -3.34 -22.76 -3.04
N GLY A 144 -2.18 -22.62 -3.69
CA GLY A 144 -1.84 -21.47 -4.53
C GLY A 144 -0.43 -21.57 -5.12
N ILE A 145 -0.07 -20.62 -5.97
CA ILE A 145 1.31 -20.34 -6.40
C ILE A 145 2.08 -19.69 -5.24
N GLU A 146 1.40 -18.76 -4.57
CA GLU A 146 1.83 -18.06 -3.36
C GLU A 146 0.64 -17.99 -2.39
N SER A 147 0.91 -17.76 -1.11
CA SER A 147 -0.11 -17.63 -0.08
C SER A 147 0.30 -16.58 0.94
N HIS A 148 -0.66 -15.78 1.36
CA HIS A 148 -0.47 -14.68 2.30
C HIS A 148 -1.42 -14.86 3.48
N ASN A 149 -0.89 -14.91 4.68
CA ASN A 149 -1.70 -15.00 5.89
C ASN A 149 -2.19 -13.61 6.30
N LEU A 150 -3.33 -13.56 6.98
CA LEU A 150 -3.84 -12.32 7.54
C LEU A 150 -2.81 -11.66 8.46
N GLY A 151 -2.39 -10.44 8.11
CA GLY A 151 -1.50 -9.63 8.92
C GLY A 151 -0.01 -9.95 8.80
N GLU A 152 0.37 -10.98 8.03
CA GLU A 152 1.77 -11.35 7.80
C GLU A 152 2.59 -10.18 7.24
N CYS A 153 1.98 -9.37 6.37
CA CYS A 153 2.59 -8.18 5.81
C CYS A 153 2.93 -7.06 6.82
N PHE A 154 2.47 -7.17 8.07
CA PHE A 154 2.76 -6.23 9.15
C PHE A 154 3.73 -6.78 10.19
N GLU A 155 4.23 -8.00 10.01
CA GLU A 155 5.24 -8.55 10.91
C GLU A 155 6.52 -7.70 10.88
N GLU A 156 7.18 -7.58 12.03
CA GLU A 156 8.45 -6.87 12.12
C GLU A 156 9.51 -7.62 11.33
N TYR A 157 10.33 -6.90 10.58
CA TYR A 157 11.48 -7.48 9.90
C TYR A 157 12.36 -8.24 10.90
N THR A 158 12.80 -9.43 10.48
CA THR A 158 13.87 -10.13 11.18
C THR A 158 15.16 -9.30 11.14
N GLU A 159 16.12 -9.62 12.02
CA GLU A 159 17.41 -8.91 12.06
C GLU A 159 18.14 -9.04 10.71
N GLU A 160 18.03 -10.20 10.07
CA GLU A 160 18.57 -10.48 8.75
C GLU A 160 17.92 -9.59 7.66
N GLU A 161 16.60 -9.56 7.58
CA GLU A 161 15.87 -8.74 6.60
C GLU A 161 16.12 -7.24 6.82
N TYR A 162 16.17 -6.80 8.07
CA TYR A 162 16.51 -5.43 8.41
C TYR A 162 17.92 -5.07 7.92
N ASN A 163 18.89 -5.95 8.14
CA ASN A 163 20.26 -5.73 7.67
C ASN A 163 20.34 -5.67 6.13
N GLU A 164 19.62 -6.55 5.42
CA GLU A 164 19.52 -6.50 3.96
C GLU A 164 18.90 -5.19 3.46
N LEU A 165 17.81 -4.74 4.10
CA LEU A 165 17.16 -3.47 3.80
C LEU A 165 18.08 -2.27 4.04
N MET A 166 18.85 -2.28 5.12
CA MET A 166 19.83 -1.22 5.41
C MET A 166 20.99 -1.18 4.40
N GLU A 167 21.26 -2.29 3.71
CA GLU A 167 22.29 -2.41 2.68
C GLU A 167 21.79 -2.11 1.26
N CYS A 168 20.49 -1.85 1.06
CA CYS A 168 19.93 -1.53 -0.24
C CYS A 168 20.44 -0.18 -0.78
N SER A 169 20.38 -0.01 -2.10
CA SER A 169 20.90 1.18 -2.78
C SER A 169 20.22 2.46 -2.33
N GLU A 170 18.90 2.47 -2.13
CA GLU A 170 18.23 3.71 -1.74
C GLU A 170 18.51 4.10 -0.29
N MET A 171 18.62 3.13 0.63
CA MET A 171 18.99 3.42 2.02
C MET A 171 20.41 4.00 2.10
N LYS A 172 21.32 3.52 1.24
CA LYS A 172 22.66 4.10 1.07
C LYS A 172 22.59 5.54 0.52
N GLU A 173 21.85 5.76 -0.56
CA GLU A 173 21.68 7.10 -1.14
C GLU A 173 21.06 8.09 -0.15
N MET A 174 20.04 7.66 0.60
CA MET A 174 19.40 8.48 1.64
C MET A 174 20.37 8.82 2.77
N ARG A 175 21.21 7.87 3.20
CA ARG A 175 22.24 8.10 4.22
C ARG A 175 23.27 9.12 3.73
N GLU A 176 23.76 8.97 2.49
CA GLU A 176 24.70 9.91 1.88
C GLU A 176 24.12 11.31 1.74
N ALA A 177 22.85 11.42 1.30
CA ALA A 177 22.16 12.68 1.19
C ALA A 177 22.00 13.36 2.57
N HIS A 178 21.63 12.59 3.59
CA HIS A 178 21.52 13.07 4.96
C HIS A 178 22.88 13.55 5.51
N GLU A 179 23.95 12.82 5.24
CA GLU A 179 25.30 13.19 5.66
C GLU A 179 25.76 14.50 5.02
N LYS A 180 25.60 14.64 3.71
CA LYS A 180 25.92 15.89 2.98
C LYS A 180 25.10 17.07 3.50
N PHE A 181 23.82 16.86 3.78
CA PHE A 181 22.97 17.91 4.35
C PHE A 181 23.46 18.36 5.72
N ARG A 182 23.81 17.41 6.60
CA ARG A 182 24.35 17.69 7.93
C ARG A 182 25.68 18.44 7.86
N GLU A 183 26.56 18.07 6.93
CA GLU A 183 27.83 18.77 6.69
C GLU A 183 27.60 20.21 6.19
N SER A 184 26.69 20.41 5.23
CA SER A 184 26.32 21.74 4.73
C SER A 184 25.83 22.64 5.86
N LEU A 185 24.94 22.13 6.71
CA LEU A 185 24.42 22.88 7.86
C LEU A 185 25.53 23.24 8.85
N GLY A 186 26.49 22.34 9.05
CA GLY A 186 27.66 22.60 9.88
C GLY A 186 28.53 23.73 9.34
N LEU A 187 28.76 23.77 8.02
CA LEU A 187 29.52 24.83 7.36
C LEU A 187 28.79 26.18 7.41
N GLU A 188 27.48 26.20 7.14
CA GLU A 188 26.66 27.41 7.24
C GLU A 188 26.68 28.01 8.66
N LEU A 189 26.65 27.15 9.68
CA LEU A 189 26.75 27.59 11.07
C LEU A 189 28.12 28.21 11.35
N LEU A 190 29.21 27.59 10.89
CA LEU A 190 30.56 28.12 11.06
C LEU A 190 30.73 29.48 10.36
N GLU A 191 30.23 29.61 9.13
CA GLU A 191 30.24 30.88 8.40
C GLU A 191 29.48 31.96 9.18
N CYS A 192 28.30 31.63 9.71
CA CYS A 192 27.55 32.55 10.57
C CYS A 192 28.33 32.99 11.82
N LEU A 193 29.07 32.06 12.46
CA LEU A 193 29.87 32.37 13.64
C LEU A 193 31.05 33.28 13.31
N GLU A 194 31.78 33.01 12.22
CA GLU A 194 32.87 33.88 11.77
C GLU A 194 32.37 35.30 11.45
N ASP A 195 31.19 35.40 10.84
CA ASP A 195 30.55 36.67 10.51
C ASP A 195 30.20 37.47 11.76
N LEU A 196 29.74 36.80 12.82
CA LEU A 196 29.45 37.42 14.10
C LEU A 196 30.73 37.90 14.80
N GLU A 197 31.79 37.08 14.78
CA GLU A 197 33.09 37.45 15.36
C GLU A 197 33.69 38.67 14.65
N LYS A 198 33.70 38.68 13.31
CA LYS A 198 34.16 39.84 12.52
C LYS A 198 33.39 41.12 12.85
N ARG A 199 32.08 41.02 13.10
CA ARG A 199 31.25 42.16 13.49
C ARG A 199 31.58 42.63 14.91
N GLN A 200 31.83 41.73 15.86
CA GLN A 200 32.27 42.09 17.21
C GLN A 200 33.60 42.86 17.20
N PHE A 201 34.61 42.35 16.47
CA PHE A 201 35.90 43.02 16.33
C PHE A 201 35.81 44.41 15.67
N LYS A 202 34.87 44.59 14.73
CA LYS A 202 34.66 45.89 14.08
C LYS A 202 34.00 46.90 15.03
N THR A 203 33.08 46.43 15.87
CA THR A 203 32.39 47.24 16.88
C THR A 203 33.35 47.66 17.99
N GLU A 204 34.29 46.80 18.39
CA GLU A 204 35.32 47.12 19.40
C GLU A 204 36.37 48.12 18.88
N LYS A 205 36.79 48.03 17.62
CA LYS A 205 37.69 49.02 17.00
C LYS A 205 37.07 50.42 16.87
N GLU A 206 35.78 50.49 16.55
CA GLU A 206 35.05 51.77 16.47
C GLU A 206 34.82 52.40 17.86
N VAL A 207 34.82 51.60 18.94
CA VAL A 207 34.76 52.08 20.33
C VAL A 207 36.13 52.52 20.85
N GLU A 208 37.23 51.90 20.40
CA GLU A 208 38.60 52.26 20.80
C GLU A 208 39.12 53.52 20.08
N GLU A 209 38.66 53.80 18.85
CA GLU A 209 39.03 55.03 18.10
C GLU A 209 38.25 56.29 18.56
N HIS A 210 37.20 56.13 19.37
CA HIS A 210 36.39 57.23 19.91
C HIS A 210 36.61 57.51 21.40
N ALA A 211 37.72 57.03 21.98
CA ALA A 211 38.11 57.38 23.34
C ALA A 211 38.73 58.79 23.44
N GLU A 212 37.90 59.83 23.36
CA GLU A 212 38.10 61.09 24.10
C GLU A 212 36.75 61.63 24.63
N TYR A 213 36.69 61.77 25.97
CA TYR A 213 35.52 62.03 26.84
C TYR A 213 34.80 63.39 26.60
N PRO A 214 33.50 63.54 26.96
CA PRO A 214 33.16 63.91 28.34
C PRO A 214 31.93 63.22 28.98
N SER A 215 32.08 63.04 30.29
CA SER A 215 31.08 62.84 31.36
C SER A 215 29.60 63.13 31.06
N ASN A 216 28.71 62.15 31.24
CA ASN A 216 27.91 61.96 32.47
C ASN A 216 26.97 60.75 32.35
N THR A 217 26.66 60.19 33.51
CA THR A 217 25.79 59.03 33.76
C THR A 217 24.37 59.20 33.21
N SER A 218 23.76 58.11 32.71
CA SER A 218 22.44 57.59 33.18
C SER A 218 21.77 56.63 32.17
N HIS A 219 21.57 55.39 32.63
CA HIS A 219 20.58 54.37 32.23
C HIS A 219 20.52 53.84 30.77
N ARG A 220 21.33 52.78 30.55
CA ARG A 220 20.91 51.42 30.16
C ARG A 220 19.44 51.26 29.70
N THR A 221 19.24 51.08 28.40
CA THR A 221 18.32 50.06 27.84
C THR A 221 18.78 49.71 26.43
N GLU A 222 19.46 48.57 26.27
CA GLU A 222 19.73 47.97 24.96
C GLU A 222 18.41 47.45 24.38
N CYS A 223 17.99 48.03 23.26
CA CYS A 223 17.06 47.37 22.35
C CYS A 223 17.89 46.91 21.14
N LEU A 224 18.34 45.65 21.18
CA LEU A 224 18.72 44.94 19.96
C LEU A 224 17.42 44.71 19.18
N GLU A 225 17.20 45.53 18.15
CA GLU A 225 16.20 45.26 17.14
C GLU A 225 16.47 43.88 16.54
N ILE A 226 15.51 42.98 16.74
CA ILE A 226 15.45 41.68 16.08
C ILE A 226 15.44 41.97 14.58
N VAL A 227 16.59 41.78 13.93
CA VAL A 227 16.69 41.82 12.47
C VAL A 227 15.69 40.79 11.94
N SER A 228 14.58 41.30 11.40
CA SER A 228 13.59 40.51 10.70
C SER A 228 14.26 39.91 9.46
N ARG A 229 14.73 38.66 9.59
CA ARG A 229 15.18 37.88 8.44
C ARG A 229 13.96 37.56 7.57
N PRO A 230 14.08 37.59 6.23
CA PRO A 230 13.01 37.12 5.36
C PRO A 230 12.71 35.66 5.71
N SER A 231 11.42 35.34 5.82
CA SER A 231 10.92 33.97 5.99
C SER A 231 11.67 33.05 5.05
N MET A 232 12.47 32.12 5.60
CA MET A 232 12.91 30.96 4.82
C MET A 232 11.64 30.35 4.24
N THR A 233 11.52 30.34 2.92
CA THR A 233 10.53 29.52 2.25
C THR A 233 10.82 28.09 2.65
N VAL A 234 10.01 27.57 3.58
CA VAL A 234 9.89 26.14 3.83
C VAL A 234 9.43 25.58 2.50
N VAL A 235 10.35 24.97 1.75
CA VAL A 235 9.99 24.24 0.55
C VAL A 235 9.07 23.12 1.03
N PRO A 236 7.79 23.09 0.61
CA PRO A 236 6.90 22.03 1.02
C PRO A 236 7.50 20.72 0.53
N TYR A 237 7.50 19.71 1.40
CA TYR A 237 8.05 18.36 1.16
C TYR A 237 7.53 17.71 -0.15
N SER A 238 6.43 18.23 -0.70
CA SER A 238 5.86 17.83 -1.99
C SER A 238 6.69 18.18 -3.22
N SER A 239 7.77 18.96 -3.12
CA SER A 239 8.48 19.52 -4.28
C SER A 239 9.67 18.67 -4.78
N LEU A 240 10.00 17.56 -4.11
CA LEU A 240 11.16 16.69 -4.43
C LEU A 240 10.79 15.40 -5.18
N HIS A 241 9.51 15.14 -5.46
CA HIS A 241 9.12 13.92 -6.18
C HIS A 241 9.07 14.15 -7.69
N GLN A 242 10.23 14.07 -8.32
CA GLN A 242 10.31 13.61 -9.71
C GLN A 242 11.09 12.30 -9.75
N HIS A 243 10.32 11.24 -9.99
CA HIS A 243 10.71 9.94 -10.57
C HIS A 243 12.08 9.38 -10.19
N HIS A 244 12.17 8.73 -9.03
CA HIS A 244 12.99 7.53 -8.86
C HIS A 244 12.29 6.62 -7.83
N SER A 245 11.94 5.41 -8.27
CA SER A 245 11.53 4.28 -7.44
C SER A 245 12.66 4.04 -6.44
N CYS A 246 12.47 4.33 -5.16
CA CYS A 246 11.81 3.39 -4.28
C CYS A 246 10.98 4.04 -3.17
N ALA A 247 10.23 3.16 -2.51
CA ALA A 247 9.05 3.44 -1.73
C ALA A 247 9.25 3.59 -0.20
N PRO A 248 10.26 4.24 0.42
CA PRO A 248 10.23 4.37 1.89
C PRO A 248 9.25 5.45 2.39
N THR A 249 9.06 6.55 1.65
CA THR A 249 8.47 7.77 2.25
C THR A 249 6.95 7.86 2.14
N ARG A 250 6.32 7.25 1.11
CA ARG A 250 4.86 7.11 1.03
C ARG A 250 4.35 5.87 1.78
N HIS A 251 5.18 4.83 1.84
CA HIS A 251 4.86 3.56 2.49
C HIS A 251 4.76 3.74 4.02
N THR A 252 5.63 4.54 4.64
CA THR A 252 5.61 4.73 6.11
C THR A 252 4.30 5.29 6.67
N PHE A 253 3.67 6.30 6.06
CA PHE A 253 2.42 6.87 6.61
C PHE A 253 1.19 5.99 6.34
N VAL A 254 1.08 5.41 5.14
CA VAL A 254 -0.03 4.53 4.75
C VAL A 254 0.06 3.20 5.51
N THR A 255 1.26 2.65 5.68
CA THR A 255 1.51 1.49 6.55
C THR A 255 1.21 1.82 7.99
N THR A 256 1.61 2.98 8.53
CA THR A 256 1.25 3.36 9.92
C THR A 256 -0.26 3.36 10.14
N ILE A 257 -1.05 3.87 9.18
CA ILE A 257 -2.51 3.84 9.26
C ILE A 257 -3.07 2.42 9.12
N ARG A 258 -2.55 1.61 8.19
CA ARG A 258 -2.96 0.21 7.99
C ARG A 258 -2.61 -0.66 9.20
N THR A 259 -1.41 -0.53 9.75
CA THR A 259 -0.97 -1.19 10.99
C THR A 259 -1.83 -0.74 12.18
N ALA A 260 -2.14 0.56 12.30
CA ALA A 260 -3.03 1.04 13.36
C ALA A 260 -4.46 0.51 13.21
N LYS A 261 -5.01 0.48 11.99
CA LYS A 261 -6.31 -0.15 11.69
C LYS A 261 -6.30 -1.64 12.00
N TRP A 262 -5.25 -2.36 11.59
CA TRP A 262 -5.08 -3.78 11.88
C TRP A 262 -5.04 -4.04 13.38
N HIS A 263 -4.25 -3.29 14.14
CA HIS A 263 -4.26 -3.39 15.61
C HIS A 263 -5.65 -3.12 16.17
N VAL A 264 -6.35 -2.07 15.76
CA VAL A 264 -7.73 -1.78 16.23
C VAL A 264 -8.69 -2.92 15.89
N GLN A 265 -8.58 -3.52 14.71
CA GLN A 265 -9.41 -4.65 14.28
C GLN A 265 -9.10 -5.91 15.10
N VAL A 266 -7.82 -6.26 15.28
CA VAL A 266 -7.39 -7.36 16.16
C VAL A 266 -7.90 -7.14 17.59
N TYR A 267 -7.77 -5.93 18.14
CA TYR A 267 -8.30 -5.58 19.46
C TYR A 267 -9.83 -5.75 19.55
N ARG A 268 -10.58 -5.45 18.48
CA ARG A 268 -12.04 -5.64 18.44
C ARG A 268 -12.43 -7.12 18.35
N THR A 269 -11.68 -7.94 17.62
CA THR A 269 -11.94 -9.38 17.48
C THR A 269 -11.61 -10.13 18.78
N VAL A 270 -10.52 -9.76 19.47
CA VAL A 270 -10.12 -10.37 20.76
C VAL A 270 -11.02 -9.96 21.93
N HIS A 271 -11.81 -8.89 21.79
CA HIS A 271 -12.70 -8.37 22.85
C HIS A 271 -14.20 -8.38 22.51
N ARG A 272 -14.66 -9.19 21.55
CA ARG A 272 -16.09 -9.53 21.48
C ARG A 272 -16.43 -10.46 22.67
N PRO A 273 -17.28 -10.05 23.63
CA PRO A 273 -17.91 -11.03 24.50
C PRO A 273 -18.79 -11.91 23.62
N TYR A 274 -18.59 -13.22 23.67
CA TYR A 274 -19.58 -14.18 23.21
C TYR A 274 -20.90 -13.87 23.95
N LEU A 275 -21.85 -13.25 23.26
CA LEU A 275 -23.22 -13.02 23.70
C LEU A 275 -24.16 -13.67 22.70
#